data_AF-A0A4R8VBA9-F1
#
_entry.id   AF-A0A4R8VBA9-F1
#
_cell.length_a   1.000
_cell.length_b   1.000
_cell.length_c   1.000
_cell.angle_alpha   90.00
_cell.angle_beta   90.00
_cell.angle_gamma   90.00
#
_symmetry.space_group_name_H-M   'P 1'
#
loop_
_entity.id
_entity.type
_entity.pdbx_description
1 polymer ?
#
loop_
_entity_poly.entity_id
_entity_poly.type
_entity_poly.pdbx_seq_one_letter_code
_entity_poly.pdbx_strand_id
1 'polypeptide(L)'
;MSTKEIYEPVEREWWARLGLSAGDEGAGSVNDRRRQEARVRVLRLHEPSLFAAVTNGAPTVPKSLEQVAAELDRAEAEVEAAIQDAARQREQRGREAVASAFAAPDADELVTEGDWVGFTRARAVSWCWDLYQYEPQGFVSPGSMLREQRTRELEAGGIPNGFGYADRARQLEASGVTPSHYRAAREMLGSSTFSAADIQFDRG
;
A
#
# COMPACT_ATOMS: atom_id res chain seq x y z
N MET A 1 -3.00 -44.97 25.11
CA MET A 1 -2.66 -43.72 24.40
C MET A 1 -3.93 -42.89 24.36
N SER A 2 -3.95 -41.77 25.09
CA SER A 2 -5.12 -40.91 25.26
C SER A 2 -5.02 -39.76 24.27
N THR A 3 -5.88 -39.76 23.27
CA THR A 3 -6.03 -38.67 22.30
C THR A 3 -6.84 -37.57 22.99
N LYS A 4 -6.14 -36.69 23.71
CA LYS A 4 -6.69 -35.38 24.09
C LYS A 4 -6.84 -34.59 22.79
N GLU A 5 -8.00 -34.70 22.16
CA GLU A 5 -8.45 -33.67 21.22
C GLU A 5 -8.52 -32.37 22.02
N ILE A 6 -7.57 -31.49 21.74
CA ILE A 6 -7.63 -30.09 22.12
C ILE A 6 -8.71 -29.49 21.21
N TYR A 7 -9.99 -29.68 21.59
CA TYR A 7 -11.09 -28.92 20.98
C TYR A 7 -10.97 -27.49 21.52
N GLU A 8 -10.40 -26.66 20.66
CA GLU A 8 -9.92 -25.31 20.91
C GLU A 8 -11.01 -24.33 21.40
N PRO A 9 -10.61 -23.28 22.13
CA PRO A 9 -11.49 -22.25 22.73
C PRO A 9 -12.21 -21.34 21.72
N VAL A 10 -12.04 -21.56 20.41
CA VAL A 10 -12.58 -20.73 19.33
C VAL A 10 -14.11 -20.79 19.26
N GLU A 11 -14.73 -21.93 19.63
CA GLU A 11 -16.21 -22.05 19.72
C GLU A 11 -16.83 -21.06 20.74
N ARG A 12 -16.09 -20.62 21.76
CA ARG A 12 -16.61 -19.73 22.81
C ARG A 12 -16.53 -18.25 22.44
N GLU A 13 -15.60 -17.88 21.57
CA GLU A 13 -15.28 -16.47 21.33
C GLU A 13 -16.33 -15.79 20.42
N TRP A 14 -16.80 -16.49 19.39
CA TRP A 14 -17.76 -15.90 18.45
C TRP A 14 -19.16 -15.72 19.07
N TRP A 15 -19.63 -16.72 19.83
CA TRP A 15 -20.91 -16.66 20.52
C TRP A 15 -20.91 -15.58 21.61
N ALA A 16 -19.79 -15.43 22.34
CA ALA A 16 -19.60 -14.35 23.30
C ALA A 16 -19.65 -12.96 22.63
N ARG A 17 -19.07 -12.80 21.43
CA ARG A 17 -19.14 -11.55 20.64
C ARG A 17 -20.57 -11.19 20.19
N LEU A 18 -21.48 -12.18 20.09
CA LEU A 18 -22.91 -11.96 19.83
C LEU A 18 -23.74 -11.79 21.13
N GLY A 19 -23.11 -11.69 22.29
CA GLY A 19 -23.79 -11.61 23.59
C GLY A 19 -24.40 -12.94 24.06
N LEU A 20 -24.16 -14.03 23.33
CA LEU A 20 -24.63 -15.38 23.64
C LEU A 20 -23.49 -16.16 24.28
N SER A 21 -23.21 -15.95 25.57
CA SER A 21 -22.18 -16.75 26.23
C SER A 21 -22.78 -17.99 26.91
N ALA A 22 -21.99 -19.05 26.97
CA ALA A 22 -22.16 -20.09 27.97
C ALA A 22 -21.37 -19.78 29.27
N GLY A 23 -20.87 -18.55 29.45
CA GLY A 23 -19.76 -18.25 30.37
C GLY A 23 -20.09 -17.47 31.64
N ASP A 24 -19.55 -17.97 32.75
CA ASP A 24 -19.16 -17.35 34.03
C ASP A 24 -20.17 -16.78 35.03
N GLU A 25 -21.44 -17.20 34.98
CA GLU A 25 -22.27 -17.13 36.19
C GLU A 25 -21.88 -18.28 37.14
N GLY A 26 -20.82 -18.04 37.92
CA GLY A 26 -20.24 -18.89 38.97
C GLY A 26 -20.85 -20.29 39.11
N ALA A 27 -20.17 -21.30 38.54
CA ALA A 27 -20.56 -22.70 38.67
C ALA A 27 -20.29 -23.23 40.10
N GLY A 28 -21.03 -22.69 41.08
CA GLY A 28 -20.93 -23.06 42.49
C GLY A 28 -21.68 -24.35 42.83
N SER A 29 -22.56 -24.82 41.93
CA SER A 29 -23.36 -26.03 42.15
C SER A 29 -23.39 -26.99 40.95
N VAL A 30 -23.74 -28.25 41.23
CA VAL A 30 -23.97 -29.29 40.21
C VAL A 30 -25.06 -28.87 39.21
N ASN A 31 -26.05 -28.09 39.65
CA ASN A 31 -27.12 -27.61 38.78
C ASN A 31 -26.64 -26.53 37.81
N ASP A 32 -25.71 -25.68 38.24
CA ASP A 32 -25.13 -24.65 37.37
C ASP A 32 -24.30 -25.28 36.25
N ARG A 33 -23.53 -26.32 36.59
CA ARG A 33 -22.80 -27.12 35.58
C ARG A 33 -23.74 -27.76 34.55
N ARG A 34 -24.87 -28.34 34.99
CA ARG A 34 -25.87 -28.92 34.07
C ARG A 34 -26.50 -27.87 33.15
N ARG A 35 -26.80 -26.68 33.66
CA ARG A 35 -27.31 -25.56 32.86
C ARG A 35 -26.28 -25.09 31.83
N GLN A 36 -25.02 -24.99 32.23
CA GLN A 36 -23.92 -24.64 31.33
C GLN A 36 -23.75 -25.68 30.22
N GLU A 37 -23.75 -26.97 30.55
CA GLU A 37 -23.67 -28.08 29.58
C GLU A 37 -24.83 -28.02 28.56
N ALA A 38 -26.05 -27.72 29.02
CA ALA A 38 -27.21 -27.57 28.14
C ALA A 38 -27.08 -26.37 27.18
N ARG A 39 -26.61 -25.21 27.66
CA ARG A 39 -26.36 -24.03 26.81
C ARG A 39 -25.29 -24.32 25.76
N VAL A 40 -24.16 -24.91 26.16
CA VAL A 40 -23.08 -25.31 25.23
C VAL A 40 -23.61 -26.29 24.17
N ARG A 41 -24.47 -27.25 24.55
CA ARG A 41 -25.06 -28.19 23.59
C ARG A 41 -25.87 -27.48 22.51
N VAL A 42 -26.69 -26.49 22.87
CA VAL A 42 -27.48 -25.72 21.89
C VAL A 42 -26.58 -24.93 20.95
N LEU A 43 -25.57 -24.25 21.51
CA LEU A 43 -24.60 -23.45 20.76
C LEU A 43 -23.79 -24.31 19.76
N ARG A 44 -23.44 -25.55 20.12
CA ARG A 44 -22.77 -26.50 19.23
C ARG A 44 -23.62 -27.02 18.07
N LEU A 45 -24.94 -26.91 18.18
CA LEU A 45 -25.86 -27.36 17.13
C LEU A 45 -26.19 -26.28 16.10
N HIS A 46 -25.75 -25.03 16.31
CA HIS A 46 -26.15 -23.88 15.50
C HIS A 46 -24.94 -23.06 15.05
N GLU A 47 -24.10 -23.63 14.19
CA GLU A 47 -23.00 -22.88 13.57
C GLU A 47 -23.53 -21.67 12.76
N PRO A 48 -22.94 -20.46 12.90
CA PRO A 48 -23.41 -19.28 12.23
C PRO A 48 -22.96 -19.38 10.78
N SER A 49 -23.86 -19.87 9.94
CA SER A 49 -23.57 -20.21 8.56
C SER A 49 -24.02 -19.16 7.56
N LEU A 50 -24.59 -18.02 8.02
CA LEU A 50 -25.24 -17.04 7.15
C LEU A 50 -24.90 -15.60 7.54
N PHE A 51 -24.15 -14.92 6.67
CA PHE A 51 -23.86 -13.49 6.69
C PHE A 51 -24.76 -12.80 5.67
N ALA A 52 -25.53 -11.80 6.07
CA ALA A 52 -26.26 -10.94 5.13
C ALA A 52 -25.51 -9.61 4.97
N ALA A 53 -25.20 -9.21 3.73
CA ALA A 53 -24.75 -7.86 3.47
C ALA A 53 -25.95 -6.92 3.53
N VAL A 54 -25.75 -5.71 4.07
CA VAL A 54 -26.78 -4.68 4.07
C VAL A 54 -26.38 -3.62 3.04
N THR A 55 -27.08 -3.59 1.90
CA THR A 55 -26.96 -2.53 0.91
C THR A 55 -28.23 -1.68 0.96
N ASN A 56 -28.08 -0.37 1.18
CA ASN A 56 -29.20 0.57 1.28
C ASN A 56 -30.30 0.15 2.28
N GLY A 57 -29.91 -0.48 3.39
CA GLY A 57 -30.84 -0.93 4.44
C GLY A 57 -31.62 -2.21 4.12
N ALA A 58 -31.43 -2.82 2.95
CA ALA A 58 -32.04 -4.10 2.60
C ALA A 58 -31.03 -5.25 2.76
N PRO A 59 -31.41 -6.37 3.40
CA PRO A 59 -30.55 -7.54 3.47
C PRO A 59 -30.44 -8.19 2.08
N THR A 60 -29.22 -8.47 1.66
CA THR A 60 -28.96 -9.26 0.45
C THR A 60 -29.17 -10.76 0.71
N VAL A 61 -29.01 -11.56 -0.34
CA VAL A 61 -28.93 -13.02 -0.23
C VAL A 61 -27.88 -13.39 0.83
N PRO A 62 -28.25 -14.23 1.82
CA PRO A 62 -27.31 -14.73 2.83
C PRO A 62 -26.15 -15.51 2.21
N LYS A 63 -24.94 -15.33 2.75
CA LYS A 63 -23.69 -15.99 2.32
C LYS A 63 -23.10 -16.84 3.42
N SER A 64 -22.41 -17.93 3.08
CA SER A 64 -21.64 -18.73 4.03
C SER A 64 -20.36 -18.03 4.48
N LEU A 65 -19.75 -18.52 5.56
CA LEU A 65 -18.45 -18.02 6.03
C LEU A 65 -17.38 -18.15 4.95
N GLU A 66 -17.34 -19.28 4.24
CA GLU A 66 -16.38 -19.52 3.15
C GLU A 66 -16.60 -18.56 1.97
N GLN A 67 -17.86 -18.25 1.67
CA GLN A 67 -18.19 -17.27 0.62
C GLN A 67 -17.74 -15.86 1.01
N VAL A 68 -17.87 -15.47 2.27
CA VAL A 68 -17.38 -14.18 2.78
C VAL A 68 -15.85 -14.17 2.82
N ALA A 69 -15.20 -15.24 3.27
CA ALA A 69 -13.73 -15.36 3.25
C ALA A 69 -13.17 -15.23 1.83
N ALA A 70 -13.76 -15.94 0.87
CA ALA A 70 -13.39 -15.83 -0.54
C ALA A 70 -13.69 -14.46 -1.16
N GLU A 71 -14.59 -13.66 -0.58
CA GLU A 71 -14.80 -12.27 -0.98
C GLU A 71 -13.74 -11.33 -0.42
N LEU A 72 -13.31 -11.54 0.82
CA LEU A 72 -12.19 -10.80 1.42
C LEU A 72 -10.90 -11.06 0.65
N ASP A 73 -10.56 -12.32 0.37
CA ASP A 73 -9.37 -12.69 -0.39
C ASP A 73 -9.37 -12.05 -1.79
N ARG A 74 -10.53 -12.04 -2.46
CA ARG A 74 -10.69 -11.39 -3.76
C ARG A 74 -10.53 -9.87 -3.66
N ALA A 75 -11.14 -9.23 -2.67
CA ALA A 75 -11.02 -7.80 -2.47
C ALA A 75 -9.56 -7.38 -2.20
N GLU A 76 -8.84 -8.14 -1.38
CA GLU A 76 -7.41 -7.90 -1.14
C GLU A 76 -6.58 -8.10 -2.41
N ALA A 77 -6.82 -9.18 -3.15
CA ALA A 77 -6.11 -9.45 -4.40
C ALA A 77 -6.40 -8.39 -5.48
N GLU A 78 -7.62 -7.88 -5.58
CA GLU A 78 -8.00 -6.80 -6.50
C GLU A 78 -7.25 -5.50 -6.16
N VAL A 79 -7.14 -5.15 -4.87
CA VAL A 79 -6.38 -3.98 -4.42
C VAL A 79 -4.89 -4.15 -4.70
N GLU A 80 -4.31 -5.32 -4.39
CA GLU A 80 -2.90 -5.60 -4.65
C GLU A 80 -2.58 -5.55 -6.14
N ALA A 81 -3.44 -6.12 -6.99
CA ALA A 81 -3.30 -6.03 -8.44
C ALA A 81 -3.32 -4.57 -8.92
N ALA A 82 -4.23 -3.75 -8.38
CA ALA A 82 -4.30 -2.33 -8.70
C ALA A 82 -3.06 -1.54 -8.24
N ILE A 83 -2.49 -1.87 -7.07
CA ILE A 83 -1.24 -1.27 -6.57
C ILE A 83 -0.09 -1.60 -7.53
N GLN A 84 0.03 -2.87 -7.94
CA GLN A 84 1.07 -3.31 -8.88
C GLN A 84 0.91 -2.66 -10.26
N ASP A 85 -0.31 -2.57 -10.78
CA ASP A 85 -0.59 -1.89 -12.04
C ASP A 85 -0.22 -0.41 -11.98
N ALA A 86 -0.58 0.28 -10.89
CA ALA A 86 -0.21 1.67 -10.69
C ALA A 86 1.32 1.86 -10.63
N ALA A 87 2.05 0.96 -9.97
CA ALA A 87 3.52 0.99 -9.93
C ALA A 87 4.12 0.81 -11.34
N ARG A 88 3.64 -0.18 -12.10
CA ARG A 88 4.06 -0.41 -13.50
C ARG A 88 3.82 0.80 -14.39
N GLN A 89 2.66 1.45 -14.25
CA GLN A 89 2.33 2.66 -15.02
C GLN A 89 3.27 3.83 -14.67
N ARG A 90 3.62 4.01 -13.39
CA ARG A 90 4.58 5.05 -12.96
C ARG A 90 5.97 4.81 -13.54
N GLU A 91 6.45 3.57 -13.49
CA GLU A 91 7.74 3.19 -14.09
C GLU A 91 7.76 3.45 -15.60
N GLN A 92 6.71 3.02 -16.30
CA GLN A 92 6.58 3.23 -17.73
C GLN A 92 6.58 4.72 -18.09
N ARG A 93 5.78 5.52 -17.37
CA ARG A 93 5.71 6.97 -17.57
C ARG A 93 7.06 7.64 -17.33
N GLY A 94 7.79 7.22 -16.29
CA GLY A 94 9.15 7.72 -16.01
C GLY A 94 10.11 7.45 -17.16
N ARG A 95 10.10 6.22 -17.68
CA ARG A 95 10.93 5.83 -18.83
C ARG A 95 10.61 6.62 -20.09
N GLU A 96 9.32 6.79 -20.39
CA GLU A 96 8.86 7.57 -21.54
C GLU A 96 9.24 9.05 -21.43
N ALA A 97 9.13 9.63 -20.23
CA ALA A 97 9.49 11.01 -19.99
C ALA A 97 11.01 11.24 -20.11
N VAL A 98 11.83 10.34 -19.56
CA VAL A 98 13.30 10.36 -19.75
C VAL A 98 13.66 10.27 -21.22
N ALA A 99 13.09 9.31 -21.95
CA ALA A 99 13.35 9.14 -23.38
C ALA A 99 12.93 10.40 -24.18
N SER A 100 11.78 10.98 -23.86
CA SER A 100 11.29 12.21 -24.48
C SER A 100 12.20 13.41 -24.20
N ALA A 101 12.72 13.53 -22.98
CA ALA A 101 13.63 14.59 -22.59
C ALA A 101 14.93 14.57 -23.41
N PHE A 102 15.49 13.40 -23.70
CA PHE A 102 16.67 13.25 -24.55
C PHE A 102 16.38 13.40 -26.05
N ALA A 103 15.13 13.19 -26.49
CA ALA A 103 14.73 13.38 -27.88
C ALA A 103 14.29 14.81 -28.19
N ALA A 104 14.15 15.68 -27.18
CA ALA A 104 13.65 17.03 -27.34
C ALA A 104 14.68 17.94 -28.06
N PRO A 105 14.23 18.95 -28.85
CA PRO A 105 15.14 19.85 -29.56
C PRO A 105 16.08 20.64 -28.64
N ASP A 106 15.66 20.87 -27.40
CA ASP A 106 16.37 21.61 -26.35
C ASP A 106 17.14 20.69 -25.40
N ALA A 107 17.27 19.39 -25.70
CA ALA A 107 17.87 18.38 -24.83
C ALA A 107 19.28 18.76 -24.34
N ASP A 108 20.08 19.34 -25.23
CA ASP A 108 21.47 19.74 -24.99
C ASP A 108 21.62 21.18 -24.48
N GLU A 109 20.53 21.95 -24.40
CA GLU A 109 20.58 23.30 -23.85
C GLU A 109 20.98 23.25 -22.38
N LEU A 110 21.89 24.15 -21.98
CA LEU A 110 22.33 24.25 -20.59
C LEU A 110 21.30 25.02 -19.78
N VAL A 111 20.98 24.51 -18.60
CA VAL A 111 20.23 25.24 -17.58
C VAL A 111 21.13 26.34 -17.01
N THR A 112 20.69 27.59 -17.14
CA THR A 112 21.45 28.79 -16.73
C THR A 112 20.99 29.42 -15.43
N GLU A 113 19.82 29.02 -14.91
CA GLU A 113 19.25 29.54 -13.66
C GLU A 113 18.67 28.44 -12.76
N GLY A 114 18.54 28.73 -11.46
CA GLY A 114 17.96 27.81 -10.47
C GLY A 114 18.96 26.77 -9.92
N ASP A 115 18.43 25.71 -9.31
CA ASP A 115 19.25 24.72 -8.61
C ASP A 115 19.95 23.78 -9.57
N TRP A 116 19.43 23.62 -10.79
CA TRP A 116 19.93 22.71 -11.82
C TRP A 116 20.95 23.35 -12.78
N VAL A 117 21.47 24.54 -12.44
CA VAL A 117 22.51 25.21 -13.23
C VAL A 117 23.67 24.28 -13.56
N GLY A 118 24.08 24.30 -14.83
CA GLY A 118 25.20 23.53 -15.37
C GLY A 118 24.83 22.13 -15.89
N PHE A 119 23.61 21.64 -15.63
CA PHE A 119 23.09 20.46 -16.31
C PHE A 119 22.53 20.84 -17.68
N THR A 120 22.52 19.89 -18.62
CA THR A 120 21.65 20.02 -19.81
C THR A 120 20.19 19.80 -19.41
N ARG A 121 19.24 20.35 -20.16
CA ARG A 121 17.81 20.19 -19.88
C ARG A 121 17.41 18.72 -19.81
N ALA A 122 17.86 17.89 -20.75
CA ALA A 122 17.57 16.45 -20.74
C ALA A 122 18.07 15.76 -19.47
N ARG A 123 19.30 16.09 -19.01
CA ARG A 123 19.88 15.50 -17.80
C ARG A 123 19.14 15.93 -16.54
N ALA A 124 18.80 17.22 -16.44
CA ALA A 124 18.05 17.74 -15.29
C ALA A 124 16.68 17.05 -15.17
N VAL A 125 15.92 16.99 -16.27
CA VAL A 125 14.60 16.32 -16.30
C VAL A 125 14.74 14.84 -15.94
N SER A 126 15.76 14.16 -16.48
CA SER A 126 15.98 12.73 -16.23
C SER A 126 16.27 12.46 -14.75
N TRP A 127 17.15 13.26 -14.13
CA TRP A 127 17.41 13.15 -12.70
C TRP A 127 16.19 13.46 -11.85
N CYS A 128 15.38 14.46 -12.22
CA CYS A 128 14.12 14.73 -11.53
C CYS A 128 13.21 13.50 -11.54
N TRP A 129 13.00 12.87 -12.70
CA TRP A 129 12.17 11.66 -12.80
C TRP A 129 12.73 10.50 -11.98
N ASP A 130 14.02 10.24 -12.05
CA ASP A 130 14.65 9.13 -11.34
C ASP A 130 14.62 9.33 -9.82
N LEU A 131 15.02 10.51 -9.34
CA LEU A 131 15.09 10.79 -7.90
C LEU A 131 13.70 10.94 -7.28
N TYR A 132 12.72 11.49 -8.00
CA TYR A 132 11.35 11.58 -7.48
C TYR A 132 10.67 10.21 -7.38
N GLN A 133 11.00 9.27 -8.28
CA GLN A 133 10.47 7.92 -8.25
C GLN A 133 11.11 7.05 -7.18
N TYR A 134 12.45 7.12 -7.03
CA TYR A 134 13.21 6.18 -6.21
C TYR A 134 13.73 6.74 -4.88
N GLU A 135 13.70 8.05 -4.65
CA GLU A 135 14.12 8.68 -3.38
C GLU A 135 13.03 9.59 -2.78
N PRO A 136 11.89 9.01 -2.34
CA PRO A 136 10.74 9.79 -1.85
C PRO A 136 10.90 10.39 -0.46
N GLN A 137 11.76 9.81 0.39
CA GLN A 137 11.89 10.20 1.81
C GLN A 137 13.14 11.04 2.10
N GLY A 138 14.05 11.23 1.14
CA GLY A 138 15.39 11.78 1.40
C GLY A 138 15.43 13.29 1.65
N PHE A 139 14.42 14.03 1.20
CA PHE A 139 14.55 15.48 1.05
C PHE A 139 13.30 16.32 1.36
N VAL A 140 12.12 15.72 1.20
CA VAL A 140 10.83 16.35 1.49
C VAL A 140 9.88 15.27 1.97
N SER A 141 8.98 15.59 2.89
CA SER A 141 7.96 14.64 3.33
C SER A 141 7.18 14.12 2.11
N PRO A 142 7.05 12.79 1.94
CA PRO A 142 6.40 12.22 0.77
C PRO A 142 4.96 12.72 0.57
N GLY A 143 4.26 13.06 1.65
CA GLY A 143 2.86 13.50 1.66
C GLY A 143 2.67 15.00 1.69
N SER A 144 3.75 15.77 1.52
CA SER A 144 3.65 17.22 1.51
C SER A 144 2.99 17.72 0.22
N MET A 145 2.13 18.73 0.35
CA MET A 145 1.55 19.45 -0.81
C MET A 145 2.64 20.00 -1.75
N LEU A 146 3.79 20.38 -1.18
CA LEU A 146 4.95 20.85 -1.92
C LEU A 146 5.51 19.79 -2.87
N ARG A 147 5.63 18.52 -2.42
CA ARG A 147 6.06 17.42 -3.30
C ARG A 147 5.06 17.21 -4.43
N GLU A 148 3.76 17.21 -4.12
CA GLU A 148 2.72 17.05 -5.13
C GLU A 148 2.77 18.16 -6.19
N GLN A 149 2.94 19.42 -5.76
CA GLN A 149 3.09 20.56 -6.67
C GLN A 149 4.31 20.37 -7.60
N ARG A 150 5.45 19.93 -7.07
CA ARG A 150 6.66 19.68 -7.87
C ARG A 150 6.53 18.48 -8.79
N THR A 151 5.82 17.43 -8.38
CA THR A 151 5.50 16.32 -9.29
C THR A 151 4.66 16.81 -10.46
N ARG A 152 3.63 17.65 -10.23
CA ARG A 152 2.84 18.24 -11.32
C ARG A 152 3.67 19.14 -12.24
N GLU A 153 4.61 19.91 -11.68
CA GLU A 153 5.55 20.73 -12.47
C GLU A 153 6.43 19.85 -13.37
N LEU A 154 7.00 18.76 -12.83
CA LEU A 154 7.78 17.79 -13.60
C LEU A 154 6.95 17.12 -14.69
N GLU A 155 5.71 16.74 -14.37
CA GLU A 155 4.78 16.14 -15.33
C GLU A 155 4.38 17.08 -16.46
N ALA A 156 4.40 18.39 -16.22
CA ALA A 156 4.18 19.42 -17.23
C ALA A 156 5.44 19.73 -18.07
N GLY A 157 6.56 19.02 -17.85
CA GLY A 157 7.83 19.24 -18.53
C GLY A 157 8.72 20.32 -17.90
N GLY A 158 8.38 20.79 -16.69
CA GLY A 158 9.21 21.69 -15.90
C GLY A 158 10.39 20.98 -15.23
N ILE A 159 11.31 21.77 -14.66
CA ILE A 159 12.45 21.28 -13.88
C ILE A 159 12.27 21.81 -12.43
N PRO A 160 11.71 21.01 -11.52
CA PRO A 160 11.47 21.42 -10.14
C PRO A 160 12.76 21.82 -9.41
N ASN A 161 12.75 23.00 -8.79
CA ASN A 161 13.79 23.45 -7.87
C ASN A 161 13.44 23.10 -6.40
N GLY A 162 14.47 23.03 -5.56
CA GLY A 162 14.41 22.80 -4.13
C GLY A 162 14.76 21.37 -3.71
N PHE A 163 14.70 21.14 -2.39
CA PHE A 163 14.89 19.84 -1.75
C PHE A 163 16.24 19.18 -2.03
N GLY A 164 17.28 19.90 -2.45
CA GLY A 164 18.63 19.32 -2.62
C GLY A 164 18.72 18.21 -3.69
N TYR A 165 17.70 17.99 -4.52
CA TYR A 165 17.72 16.97 -5.58
C TYR A 165 18.81 17.26 -6.63
N ALA A 166 19.03 18.53 -6.97
CA ALA A 166 20.11 18.91 -7.87
C ALA A 166 21.49 18.60 -7.25
N ASP A 167 21.67 18.82 -5.95
CA ASP A 167 22.92 18.48 -5.26
C ASP A 167 23.14 16.97 -5.19
N ARG A 168 22.06 16.21 -4.96
CA ARG A 168 22.09 14.75 -5.02
C ARG A 168 22.49 14.25 -6.41
N ALA A 169 21.92 14.83 -7.46
CA ALA A 169 22.29 14.53 -8.84
C ALA A 169 23.77 14.85 -9.10
N ARG A 170 24.27 16.01 -8.67
CA ARG A 170 25.70 16.37 -8.79
C ARG A 170 26.61 15.36 -8.09
N GLN A 171 26.25 14.93 -6.88
CA GLN A 171 27.03 13.92 -6.15
C GLN A 171 27.08 12.58 -6.90
N LEU A 172 25.95 12.15 -7.47
CA LEU A 172 25.88 10.94 -8.28
C LEU A 172 26.73 11.07 -9.55
N GLU A 173 26.63 12.19 -10.27
CA GLU A 173 27.44 12.43 -11.46
C GLU A 173 28.95 12.55 -11.15
N ALA A 174 29.31 13.19 -10.04
CA ALA A 174 30.70 13.24 -9.57
C ALA A 174 31.27 11.85 -9.24
N SER A 175 30.40 10.89 -8.88
CA SER A 175 30.77 9.47 -8.71
C SER A 175 30.71 8.65 -10.01
N GLY A 176 30.44 9.30 -11.15
CA GLY A 176 30.37 8.65 -12.47
C GLY A 176 29.02 7.99 -12.78
N VAL A 177 28.00 8.21 -11.94
CA VAL A 177 26.65 7.67 -12.15
C VAL A 177 25.86 8.63 -13.03
N THR A 178 25.29 8.12 -14.12
CA THR A 178 24.37 8.85 -15.00
C THR A 178 22.92 8.54 -14.61
N PRO A 179 21.92 9.35 -15.02
CA PRO A 179 20.51 9.02 -14.78
C PRO A 179 20.15 7.59 -15.26
N SER A 180 20.53 7.26 -16.50
CA SER A 180 20.25 5.94 -17.07
C SER A 180 20.87 4.79 -16.28
N HIS A 181 22.11 4.95 -15.79
CA HIS A 181 22.75 3.95 -14.92
C HIS A 181 22.07 3.85 -13.56
N TYR A 182 21.68 4.99 -12.98
CA TYR A 182 20.98 5.04 -11.71
C TYR A 182 19.64 4.30 -11.78
N ARG A 183 18.80 4.63 -12.79
CA ARG A 183 17.52 3.96 -13.02
C ARG A 183 17.71 2.47 -13.23
N ALA A 184 18.61 2.06 -14.12
CA ALA A 184 18.88 0.64 -14.37
C ALA A 184 19.30 -0.10 -13.09
N ALA A 185 20.14 0.52 -12.25
CA ALA A 185 20.52 -0.06 -10.96
C ALA A 185 19.33 -0.18 -10.00
N ARG A 186 18.45 0.82 -9.93
CA ARG A 186 17.24 0.80 -9.09
C ARG A 186 16.25 -0.28 -9.53
N GLU A 187 16.01 -0.39 -10.83
CA GLU A 187 15.15 -1.42 -11.42
C GLU A 187 15.71 -2.82 -11.18
N MET A 188 17.03 -3.01 -11.34
CA MET A 188 17.70 -4.30 -11.11
C MET A 188 17.67 -4.73 -9.63
N LEU A 189 17.68 -3.77 -8.71
CA LEU A 189 17.52 -4.02 -7.27
C LEU A 189 16.05 -4.25 -6.86
N GLY A 190 15.09 -4.15 -7.79
CA GLY A 190 13.66 -4.25 -7.48
C GLY A 190 13.16 -3.11 -6.60
N SER A 191 13.77 -1.93 -6.70
CA SER A 191 13.33 -0.75 -5.93
C SER A 191 11.93 -0.35 -6.39
N SER A 192 10.99 -0.21 -5.47
CA SER A 192 9.64 0.26 -5.77
C SER A 192 9.63 1.74 -6.14
N THR A 193 8.74 2.12 -7.06
CA THR A 193 8.45 3.52 -7.36
C THR A 193 7.38 4.08 -6.42
N PHE A 194 7.58 5.32 -6.01
CA PHE A 194 6.72 5.98 -5.04
C PHE A 194 5.52 6.72 -5.65
N SER A 195 4.41 6.74 -4.92
CA SER A 195 3.27 7.63 -5.08
C SER A 195 2.78 8.18 -3.75
N ALA A 196 2.06 9.31 -3.76
CA ALA A 196 1.44 9.86 -2.55
C ALA A 196 0.41 8.90 -1.91
N ALA A 197 -0.17 7.97 -2.68
CA ALA A 197 -1.08 6.95 -2.17
C ALA A 197 -0.35 5.87 -1.33
N ASP A 198 0.98 5.76 -1.45
CA ASP A 198 1.79 4.78 -0.73
C ASP A 198 2.10 5.23 0.72
N ILE A 199 1.57 6.39 1.13
CA ILE A 199 1.78 6.96 2.46
C ILE A 199 0.70 6.44 3.39
N GLN A 200 1.11 5.80 4.47
CA GLN A 200 0.19 5.45 5.55
C GLN A 200 -0.36 6.72 6.19
N PHE A 201 -1.68 6.92 6.11
CA PHE A 201 -2.37 7.85 6.99
C PHE A 201 -2.51 7.18 8.35
N ASP A 202 -1.78 7.67 9.35
CA ASP A 202 -2.09 7.35 10.73
C ASP A 202 -3.46 7.96 11.04
N ARG A 203 -4.49 7.11 11.06
CA ARG A 203 -5.81 7.49 11.57
C ARG A 203 -5.70 7.43 13.09
N GLY A 204 -5.30 8.55 13.69
CA GLY A 204 -5.47 8.78 15.13
C GLY A 204 -6.93 8.66 15.56
#